data_AF-A0A2J6RTS4-F1
#
_entry.id   AF-A0A2J6RTS4-F1
#
_cell.length_a   1.000
_cell.length_b   1.000
_cell.length_c   1.000
_cell.angle_alpha   90.00
_cell.angle_beta   90.00
_cell.angle_gamma   90.00
#
_symmetry.space_group_name_H-M   'P 1'
#
loop_
_entity.id
_entity.type
_entity.pdbx_description
1 polymer ?
#
loop_
_entity_poly.entity_id
_entity_poly.type
_entity_poly.pdbx_seq_one_letter_code
_entity_poly.pdbx_strand_id
1 'polypeptide(L)'
;MGEFWTVFNQEWSANIRRRTESPSTPSSSVSGPKSQQSAQNSNKKHKRTTYSDQDRLPDDDNENEGPKRPRRSAPLPEDANECQHKFSCPYRKHRPRIYNHLDRRWRSCALTPFSTIARVKGHLYRHHRIFQCRRCSKLFKDEDALQSHFMAIDPCGLQESVAAEGITPALEKQLRSRKKTSKAQTEDERWQEIYRILFPMEIVPSSAFEPVQDEAIQSPASFELSNYEEYSRHELPRVFRSALETVINNAAQPLEEQVRSQLVSMIQECQD
;
A
#
# COMPACT_ATOMS: atom_id res chain seq x y z
N MET A 1 -18.45 17.57 -5.85
CA MET A 1 -18.53 18.61 -6.91
C MET A 1 -17.94 19.94 -6.48
N GLY A 2 -18.32 20.53 -5.33
CA GLY A 2 -17.83 21.88 -4.93
C GLY A 2 -16.31 22.03 -4.92
N GLU A 3 -15.59 21.11 -4.30
CA GLU A 3 -14.11 21.18 -4.15
C GLU A 3 -13.35 21.22 -5.49
N PHE A 4 -13.86 20.55 -6.53
CA PHE A 4 -13.27 20.57 -7.87
C PHE A 4 -13.24 22.00 -8.44
N TRP A 5 -14.35 22.73 -8.34
CA TRP A 5 -14.42 24.12 -8.79
C TRP A 5 -13.55 25.06 -7.94
N THR A 6 -13.37 24.77 -6.65
CA THR A 6 -12.47 25.53 -5.78
C THR A 6 -11.00 25.39 -6.22
N VAL A 7 -10.53 24.16 -6.43
CA VAL A 7 -9.15 23.90 -6.88
C VAL A 7 -8.94 24.43 -8.31
N PHE A 8 -9.86 24.12 -9.22
CA PHE A 8 -9.79 24.56 -10.62
C PHE A 8 -9.70 26.09 -10.71
N ASN A 9 -10.56 26.84 -10.01
CA ASN A 9 -10.53 28.30 -10.06
C ASN A 9 -9.23 28.89 -9.47
N GLN A 10 -8.64 28.28 -8.44
CA GLN A 10 -7.37 28.75 -7.87
C GLN A 10 -6.19 28.54 -8.84
N GLU A 11 -6.02 27.32 -9.37
CA GLU A 11 -4.90 27.02 -10.27
C GLU A 11 -5.05 27.69 -11.65
N TRP A 12 -6.27 27.73 -12.20
CA TRP A 12 -6.58 28.36 -13.48
C TRP A 12 -6.31 29.88 -13.45
N SER A 13 -6.77 30.56 -12.40
CA SER A 13 -6.54 32.01 -12.22
C SER A 13 -5.05 32.35 -12.08
N ALA A 14 -4.28 31.49 -11.39
CA ALA A 14 -2.84 31.64 -11.26
C ALA A 14 -2.09 31.40 -12.59
N ASN A 15 -2.55 30.46 -13.42
CA ASN A 15 -1.93 30.15 -14.71
C ASN A 15 -2.23 31.19 -15.81
N ILE A 16 -3.42 31.78 -15.85
CA ILE A 16 -3.72 32.86 -16.82
C ILE A 16 -2.84 34.09 -16.55
N ARG A 17 -2.71 34.52 -15.29
CA ARG A 17 -1.88 35.69 -14.92
C ARG A 17 -0.41 35.52 -15.35
N ARG A 18 0.14 34.30 -15.22
CA ARG A 18 1.51 33.98 -15.67
C ARG A 18 1.70 33.93 -17.19
N ARG A 19 0.67 34.16 -18.01
CA ARG A 19 0.76 34.24 -19.47
C ARG A 19 0.53 35.63 -20.07
N THR A 20 0.18 36.62 -19.25
CA THR A 20 0.10 38.03 -19.67
C THR A 20 1.41 38.80 -19.47
N GLU A 21 2.42 38.19 -18.84
CA GLU A 21 3.77 38.71 -18.71
C GLU A 21 4.66 38.13 -19.82
N SER A 22 4.91 38.89 -20.88
CA SER A 22 5.69 38.46 -22.05
C SER A 22 7.20 38.48 -21.78
N PRO A 23 7.92 37.34 -21.89
CA PRO A 23 9.38 37.33 -21.93
C PRO A 23 9.85 37.48 -23.38
N SER A 24 10.48 38.61 -23.70
CA SER A 24 11.10 38.83 -25.01
C SER A 24 12.18 37.79 -25.30
N THR A 25 12.18 37.20 -26.50
CA THR A 25 13.30 36.37 -26.97
C THR A 25 14.53 37.22 -27.26
N PRO A 26 15.72 36.61 -27.15
CA PRO A 26 16.50 36.48 -28.38
C PRO A 26 17.01 35.05 -28.62
N SER A 27 17.16 34.69 -29.89
CA SER A 27 17.69 33.39 -30.31
C SER A 27 19.21 33.34 -30.22
N SER A 28 19.77 32.21 -29.78
CA SER A 28 20.94 31.60 -30.44
C SER A 28 21.21 30.20 -29.89
N SER A 29 21.65 29.30 -30.76
CA SER A 29 22.09 27.95 -30.42
C SER A 29 23.27 27.56 -31.31
N VAL A 30 24.41 27.24 -30.68
CA VAL A 30 25.28 26.05 -30.93
C VAL A 30 26.59 26.19 -30.16
N SER A 31 26.99 25.15 -29.41
CA SER A 31 28.37 24.63 -29.28
C SER A 31 28.48 23.60 -28.17
N GLY A 32 29.36 22.60 -28.33
CA GLY A 32 29.84 21.75 -27.24
C GLY A 32 31.02 22.39 -26.48
N PRO A 33 31.83 21.66 -25.68
CA PRO A 33 32.31 20.30 -26.01
C PRO A 33 32.31 19.29 -24.84
N LYS A 34 33.05 18.18 -25.03
CA LYS A 34 33.13 16.99 -24.16
C LYS A 34 34.21 17.07 -23.07
N SER A 35 34.02 16.25 -22.02
CA SER A 35 35.04 15.42 -21.33
C SER A 35 36.09 16.08 -20.42
N GLN A 36 36.25 15.56 -19.19
CA GLN A 36 37.34 14.63 -18.79
C GLN A 36 37.06 14.09 -17.35
N GLN A 37 37.28 12.78 -17.08
CA GLN A 37 38.35 12.17 -16.24
C GLN A 37 38.39 12.62 -14.76
N SER A 38 38.79 11.84 -13.73
CA SER A 38 39.27 10.45 -13.60
C SER A 38 39.01 10.00 -12.13
N ALA A 39 38.45 8.83 -11.82
CA ALA A 39 39.12 7.53 -11.59
C ALA A 39 39.63 7.26 -10.14
N GLN A 40 40.02 6.01 -9.87
CA GLN A 40 40.80 5.52 -8.70
C GLN A 40 40.12 5.37 -7.32
N ASN A 41 39.22 4.37 -7.24
CA ASN A 41 39.39 3.18 -6.37
C ASN A 41 40.58 3.15 -5.37
N SER A 42 40.32 2.96 -4.07
CA SER A 42 41.11 1.98 -3.26
C SER A 42 40.45 1.58 -1.93
N ASN A 43 40.66 0.33 -1.52
CA ASN A 43 40.36 -0.19 -0.18
C ASN A 43 41.36 0.31 0.87
N LYS A 44 40.91 0.48 2.13
CA LYS A 44 41.68 0.00 3.30
C LYS A 44 40.84 -0.16 4.58
N LYS A 45 41.12 -1.23 5.31
CA LYS A 45 40.65 -1.48 6.68
C LYS A 45 41.52 -0.67 7.66
N HIS A 46 40.95 -0.20 8.77
CA HIS A 46 41.73 0.08 9.97
C HIS A 46 41.22 -0.74 11.17
N LYS A 47 42.19 -1.31 11.90
CA LYS A 47 42.01 -2.03 13.16
C LYS A 47 42.96 -1.36 14.16
N ARG A 48 42.49 -1.01 15.35
CA ARG A 48 43.34 -0.57 16.46
C ARG A 48 42.92 -1.21 17.77
N THR A 49 43.89 -1.80 18.45
CA THR A 49 43.96 -1.97 19.92
C THR A 49 44.47 -0.64 20.53
N THR A 50 44.76 -0.43 21.82
CA THR A 50 44.97 -1.25 23.04
C THR A 50 44.55 -0.33 24.25
N TYR A 51 44.72 -0.51 25.57
CA TYR A 51 45.41 -1.42 26.51
C TYR A 51 44.82 -1.22 27.94
N SER A 52 45.34 -1.94 28.95
CA SER A 52 45.57 -1.53 30.37
C SER A 52 44.41 -0.98 31.25
N ASP A 53 44.32 -1.27 32.56
CA ASP A 53 45.17 -2.13 33.42
C ASP A 53 44.49 -2.58 34.73
N GLN A 54 45.11 -3.56 35.40
CA GLN A 54 45.13 -3.84 36.86
C GLN A 54 43.79 -4.04 37.64
N ASP A 55 43.72 -4.87 38.70
CA ASP A 55 44.76 -5.56 39.47
C ASP A 55 44.26 -6.84 40.21
N ARG A 56 45.18 -7.56 40.88
CA ARG A 56 45.05 -8.61 41.92
C ARG A 56 44.94 -10.10 41.51
N LEU A 57 46.13 -10.71 41.43
CA LEU A 57 46.65 -11.92 42.13
C LEU A 57 45.89 -13.28 42.11
N PRO A 58 46.61 -14.42 42.11
CA PRO A 58 46.05 -15.78 42.04
C PRO A 58 45.99 -16.53 43.39
N ASP A 59 45.19 -17.60 43.47
CA ASP A 59 45.65 -18.92 43.98
C ASP A 59 44.71 -20.09 43.60
N ASP A 60 45.25 -21.31 43.74
CA ASP A 60 44.64 -22.64 43.93
C ASP A 60 43.80 -23.33 42.80
N ASP A 61 43.84 -24.67 42.83
CA ASP A 61 43.32 -25.60 41.82
C ASP A 61 41.84 -25.96 41.99
N ASN A 62 41.14 -26.14 40.87
CA ASN A 62 40.13 -27.20 40.77
C ASN A 62 39.90 -27.62 39.31
N GLU A 63 39.82 -28.93 39.08
CA GLU A 63 39.62 -29.52 37.76
C GLU A 63 38.13 -29.57 37.33
N ASN A 64 37.92 -30.05 36.09
CA ASN A 64 36.69 -30.63 35.55
C ASN A 64 35.73 -29.70 34.73
N GLU A 65 34.87 -30.36 33.94
CA GLU A 65 33.69 -29.84 33.21
C GLU A 65 33.92 -28.91 31.98
N GLY A 66 34.32 -29.53 30.86
CA GLY A 66 33.66 -29.25 29.56
C GLY A 66 34.34 -28.28 28.56
N PRO A 67 34.96 -28.78 27.48
CA PRO A 67 35.53 -27.92 26.42
C PRO A 67 34.43 -27.19 25.61
N LYS A 68 34.42 -25.86 25.73
CA LYS A 68 33.55 -24.94 24.97
C LYS A 68 33.73 -25.13 23.46
N ARG A 69 32.76 -25.77 22.79
CA ARG A 69 32.81 -26.03 21.34
C ARG A 69 32.93 -24.72 20.54
N PRO A 70 33.88 -24.62 19.59
CA PRO A 70 34.10 -23.38 18.84
C PRO A 70 32.92 -23.07 17.91
N ARG A 71 32.66 -21.78 17.68
CA ARG A 71 31.73 -21.31 16.65
C ARG A 71 32.22 -21.76 15.27
N ARG A 72 31.64 -22.83 14.73
CA ARG A 72 31.79 -23.16 13.31
C ARG A 72 31.04 -22.10 12.50
N SER A 73 31.78 -21.23 11.83
CA SER A 73 31.25 -20.44 10.72
C SER A 73 30.72 -21.42 9.67
N ALA A 74 29.40 -21.50 9.52
CA ALA A 74 28.80 -22.31 8.47
C ALA A 74 29.16 -21.70 7.10
N PRO A 75 29.48 -22.52 6.07
CA PRO A 75 29.56 -22.03 4.71
C PRO A 75 28.25 -21.37 4.28
N LEU A 76 28.33 -20.33 3.44
CA LEU A 76 27.18 -19.82 2.71
C LEU A 76 26.76 -20.86 1.66
N PRO A 77 25.50 -21.34 1.66
CA PRO A 77 24.92 -22.04 0.52
C PRO A 77 24.19 -21.01 -0.35
N GLU A 78 24.91 -20.44 -1.31
CA GLU A 78 24.26 -19.82 -2.47
C GLU A 78 23.62 -20.94 -3.32
N ASP A 79 22.47 -20.64 -3.95
CA ASP A 79 21.77 -21.44 -4.96
C ASP A 79 21.43 -22.92 -4.63
N ALA A 80 20.66 -23.14 -3.56
CA ALA A 80 20.08 -24.47 -3.27
C ALA A 80 18.67 -24.50 -2.64
N ASN A 81 17.83 -23.44 -2.69
CA ASN A 81 16.46 -23.52 -2.15
C ASN A 81 15.41 -22.48 -2.62
N GLU A 82 15.34 -22.09 -3.89
CA GLU A 82 14.28 -21.17 -4.37
C GLU A 82 12.86 -21.76 -4.39
N CYS A 83 12.71 -23.08 -4.22
CA CYS A 83 11.43 -23.80 -4.22
C CYS A 83 10.84 -24.06 -2.83
N GLN A 84 11.16 -23.25 -1.80
CA GLN A 84 10.46 -23.35 -0.51
C GLN A 84 8.97 -23.04 -0.68
N HIS A 85 8.11 -24.04 -0.47
CA HIS A 85 6.67 -23.91 -0.56
C HIS A 85 6.16 -22.84 0.43
N LYS A 86 5.58 -21.77 -0.12
CA LYS A 86 5.09 -20.61 0.63
C LYS A 86 3.58 -20.76 0.83
N PHE A 87 3.11 -20.60 2.06
CA PHE A 87 1.71 -20.68 2.44
C PHE A 87 0.98 -19.35 2.26
N SER A 88 -0.28 -19.40 1.81
CA SER A 88 -1.21 -18.26 1.82
C SER A 88 -1.80 -17.99 3.21
N CYS A 89 -2.40 -16.80 3.37
CA CYS A 89 -3.40 -16.57 4.41
C CYS A 89 -4.72 -17.30 4.06
N PRO A 90 -5.28 -18.15 4.95
CA PRO A 90 -6.56 -18.82 4.71
C PRO A 90 -7.72 -17.89 4.35
N TYR A 91 -7.87 -16.75 5.03
CA TYR A 91 -8.91 -15.76 4.73
C TYR A 91 -8.74 -15.12 3.33
N ARG A 92 -7.50 -14.86 2.90
CA ARG A 92 -7.20 -14.38 1.52
C ARG A 92 -7.55 -15.42 0.45
N LYS A 93 -7.45 -16.72 0.76
CA LYS A 93 -7.85 -17.82 -0.12
C LYS A 93 -9.37 -17.99 -0.15
N HIS A 94 -10.04 -17.90 1.00
CA HIS A 94 -11.50 -18.02 1.09
C HIS A 94 -12.22 -16.83 0.43
N ARG A 95 -11.83 -15.58 0.74
CA ARG A 95 -12.47 -14.37 0.16
C ARG A 95 -11.46 -13.34 -0.36
N PRO A 96 -10.89 -13.56 -1.57
CA PRO A 96 -9.96 -12.65 -2.23
C PRO A 96 -10.41 -11.19 -2.31
N ARG A 97 -11.72 -10.94 -2.48
CA ARG A 97 -12.31 -9.60 -2.64
C ARG A 97 -12.32 -8.78 -1.34
N ILE A 98 -12.55 -9.43 -0.19
CA ILE A 98 -12.58 -8.77 1.12
C ILE A 98 -11.15 -8.53 1.60
N TYR A 99 -10.34 -9.59 1.62
CA TYR A 99 -8.97 -9.57 2.15
C TYR A 99 -7.95 -9.14 1.09
N ASN A 100 -8.29 -8.10 0.32
CA ASN A 100 -7.52 -7.64 -0.83
C ASN A 100 -6.25 -6.83 -0.44
N HIS A 101 -5.46 -6.42 -1.43
CA HIS A 101 -4.22 -5.67 -1.23
C HIS A 101 -4.40 -4.15 -1.10
N LEU A 102 -5.57 -3.62 -1.50
CA LEU A 102 -5.91 -2.20 -1.51
C LEU A 102 -6.23 -1.70 -0.10
N ASP A 103 -6.96 -2.50 0.68
CA ASP A 103 -7.18 -2.24 2.11
C ASP A 103 -5.88 -2.44 2.90
N ARG A 104 -5.36 -1.36 3.50
CA ARG A 104 -4.16 -1.38 4.34
C ARG A 104 -4.24 -2.35 5.52
N ARG A 105 -5.44 -2.69 6.02
CA ARG A 105 -5.64 -3.70 7.08
C ARG A 105 -5.35 -5.12 6.59
N TRP A 106 -5.72 -5.41 5.34
CA TRP A 106 -5.65 -6.74 4.74
C TRP A 106 -4.47 -6.94 3.77
N ARG A 107 -3.72 -5.88 3.45
CA ARG A 107 -2.53 -5.93 2.60
C ARG A 107 -1.51 -6.99 3.03
N SER A 108 -1.36 -7.29 4.33
CA SER A 108 -0.52 -8.39 4.83
C SER A 108 -1.09 -9.78 4.49
N CYS A 109 -2.42 -9.94 4.42
CA CYS A 109 -3.09 -11.19 4.03
C CYS A 109 -2.89 -11.48 2.53
N ALA A 110 -2.85 -10.43 1.71
CA ALA A 110 -2.72 -10.51 0.26
C ALA A 110 -1.27 -10.61 -0.23
N LEU A 111 -0.33 -9.87 0.38
CA LEU A 111 1.04 -9.73 -0.14
C LEU A 111 2.13 -10.47 0.65
N THR A 112 1.81 -11.10 1.79
CA THR A 112 2.82 -11.80 2.61
C THR A 112 2.78 -13.32 2.38
N PRO A 113 3.76 -13.91 1.67
CA PRO A 113 3.97 -15.35 1.71
C PRO A 113 4.51 -15.79 3.07
N PHE A 114 3.97 -16.88 3.63
CA PHE A 114 4.43 -17.43 4.91
C PHE A 114 5.26 -18.69 4.67
N SER A 115 6.50 -18.75 5.16
CA SER A 115 7.39 -19.91 4.94
C SER A 115 7.13 -21.11 5.86
N THR A 116 6.31 -20.96 6.91
CA THR A 116 5.95 -22.07 7.82
C THR A 116 4.56 -21.86 8.43
N ILE A 117 3.97 -22.94 8.92
CA ILE A 117 2.67 -22.92 9.63
C ILE A 117 2.70 -22.07 10.91
N ALA A 118 3.87 -21.94 11.57
CA ALA A 118 4.03 -21.04 12.71
C ALA A 118 3.87 -19.56 12.30
N ARG A 119 4.34 -19.17 11.10
CA ARG A 119 4.14 -17.83 10.54
C ARG A 119 2.67 -17.59 10.18
N VAL A 120 1.99 -18.57 9.58
CA VAL A 120 0.54 -18.51 9.28
C VAL A 120 -0.28 -18.28 10.55
N LYS A 121 -0.11 -19.13 11.59
CA LYS A 121 -0.81 -18.96 12.88
C LYS A 121 -0.48 -17.61 13.54
N GLY A 122 0.77 -17.16 13.47
CA GLY A 122 1.19 -15.85 13.98
C GLY A 122 0.58 -14.64 13.25
N HIS A 123 0.34 -14.74 11.94
CA HIS A 123 -0.40 -13.73 11.17
C HIS A 123 -1.89 -13.75 11.53
N LEU A 124 -2.50 -14.94 11.56
CA LEU A 124 -3.90 -15.14 11.90
C LEU A 124 -4.28 -14.50 13.24
N TYR A 125 -3.50 -14.73 14.30
CA TYR A 125 -3.79 -14.18 15.64
C TYR A 125 -3.60 -12.66 15.75
N ARG A 126 -2.90 -12.02 14.80
CA ARG A 126 -2.66 -10.55 14.78
C ARG A 126 -3.68 -9.78 13.95
N HIS A 127 -4.10 -10.35 12.83
CA HIS A 127 -4.94 -9.65 11.84
C HIS A 127 -6.40 -10.12 11.85
N HIS A 128 -6.67 -11.37 12.24
CA HIS A 128 -8.01 -11.97 12.13
C HIS A 128 -8.66 -12.30 13.48
N ARG A 129 -8.00 -12.03 14.61
CA ARG A 129 -8.63 -12.18 15.94
C ARG A 129 -9.76 -11.15 16.10
N ILE A 130 -10.93 -11.62 16.56
CA ILE A 130 -12.11 -10.78 16.79
C ILE A 130 -12.69 -11.00 18.19
N PHE A 131 -13.24 -9.93 18.76
CA PHE A 131 -13.93 -9.92 20.05
C PHE A 131 -15.42 -9.70 19.79
N GLN A 132 -16.20 -10.79 19.71
CA GLN A 132 -17.63 -10.74 19.42
C GLN A 132 -18.47 -11.07 20.67
N CYS A 133 -19.46 -10.24 20.97
CA CYS A 133 -20.44 -10.56 22.01
C CYS A 133 -21.39 -11.67 21.56
N ARG A 134 -21.59 -12.69 22.41
CA ARG A 134 -22.45 -13.85 22.12
C ARG A 134 -23.96 -13.57 22.18
N ARG A 135 -24.37 -12.41 22.70
CA ARG A 135 -25.78 -11.98 22.80
C ARG A 135 -26.19 -11.10 21.62
N CYS A 136 -25.52 -9.96 21.45
CA CYS A 136 -25.89 -8.95 20.44
C CYS A 136 -25.06 -9.02 19.14
N SER A 137 -24.22 -10.05 18.97
CA SER A 137 -23.33 -10.24 17.81
C SER A 137 -22.34 -9.08 17.51
N LYS A 138 -22.31 -8.02 18.34
CA LYS A 138 -21.47 -6.83 18.16
C LYS A 138 -19.98 -7.14 18.32
N LEU A 139 -19.16 -6.48 17.52
CA LEU A 139 -17.69 -6.56 17.54
C LEU A 139 -17.07 -5.45 18.39
N PHE A 140 -15.98 -5.80 19.07
CA PHE A 140 -15.20 -4.95 19.98
C PHE A 140 -13.72 -4.95 19.56
N LYS A 141 -13.00 -3.90 19.98
CA LYS A 141 -11.58 -3.68 19.64
C LYS A 141 -10.64 -4.67 20.35
N ASP A 142 -10.96 -4.97 21.60
CA ASP A 142 -10.12 -5.72 22.55
C ASP A 142 -11.01 -6.50 23.53
N GLU A 143 -10.36 -7.34 24.35
CA GLU A 143 -11.04 -8.22 25.31
C GLU A 143 -11.66 -7.42 26.46
N ASP A 144 -11.01 -6.34 26.88
CA ASP A 144 -11.47 -5.45 27.95
C ASP A 144 -12.75 -4.69 27.57
N ALA A 145 -12.87 -4.18 26.34
CA ALA A 145 -14.11 -3.57 25.87
C ALA A 145 -15.26 -4.58 25.75
N LEU A 146 -14.98 -5.83 25.35
CA LEU A 146 -15.97 -6.90 25.34
C LEU A 146 -16.42 -7.29 26.76
N GLN A 147 -15.48 -7.38 27.70
CA GLN A 147 -15.76 -7.69 29.10
C GLN A 147 -16.53 -6.55 29.78
N SER A 148 -16.15 -5.29 29.53
CA SER A 148 -16.88 -4.11 30.03
C SER A 148 -18.32 -4.05 29.51
N HIS A 149 -18.53 -4.44 28.25
CA HIS A 149 -19.87 -4.58 27.68
C HIS A 149 -20.68 -5.74 28.29
N PHE A 150 -20.02 -6.83 28.68
CA PHE A 150 -20.67 -7.97 29.34
C PHE A 150 -20.95 -7.73 30.84
N MET A 151 -20.16 -6.87 31.49
CA MET A 151 -20.33 -6.39 32.87
C MET A 151 -21.25 -5.16 32.99
N ALA A 152 -21.82 -4.66 31.88
CA ALA A 152 -22.74 -3.52 31.89
C ALA A 152 -24.03 -3.85 32.65
N ILE A 153 -24.57 -2.87 33.39
CA ILE A 153 -25.81 -3.00 34.17
C ILE A 153 -26.98 -3.36 33.24
N ASP A 154 -27.08 -2.68 32.09
CA ASP A 154 -28.10 -2.94 31.07
C ASP A 154 -27.69 -4.14 30.19
N PRO A 155 -28.43 -5.27 30.24
CA PRO A 155 -28.04 -6.49 29.56
C PRO A 155 -28.37 -6.40 28.06
N CYS A 156 -27.34 -6.48 27.21
CA CYS A 156 -27.49 -6.25 25.78
C CYS A 156 -28.47 -7.21 25.08
N GLY A 157 -29.20 -6.70 24.07
CA GLY A 157 -30.22 -7.47 23.35
C GLY A 157 -29.69 -8.79 22.79
N LEU A 158 -30.52 -9.85 22.87
CA LEU A 158 -30.24 -11.11 22.20
C LEU A 158 -30.66 -10.99 20.74
N GLN A 159 -29.72 -11.21 19.83
CA GLN A 159 -29.91 -11.14 18.39
C GLN A 159 -29.45 -12.46 17.77
N GLU A 160 -30.03 -12.82 16.62
CA GLU A 160 -29.62 -14.01 15.90
C GLU A 160 -28.11 -13.99 15.59
N SER A 161 -27.45 -15.14 15.80
CA SER A 161 -25.99 -15.20 15.87
C SER A 161 -25.33 -15.22 14.50
N VAL A 162 -25.26 -14.06 13.85
CA VAL A 162 -24.43 -13.86 12.66
C VAL A 162 -22.98 -14.17 13.02
N ALA A 163 -22.46 -15.27 12.48
CA ALA A 163 -21.08 -15.68 12.68
C ALA A 163 -20.14 -14.64 12.03
N ALA A 164 -19.49 -13.81 12.85
CA ALA A 164 -18.56 -12.82 12.33
C ALA A 164 -17.32 -13.50 11.72
N GLU A 165 -16.88 -13.02 10.56
CA GLU A 165 -15.79 -13.62 9.80
C GLU A 165 -14.43 -13.30 10.45
N GLY A 166 -14.03 -14.13 11.41
CA GLY A 166 -12.79 -13.97 12.17
C GLY A 166 -12.57 -15.04 13.24
N ILE A 167 -11.42 -14.97 13.90
CA ILE A 167 -10.98 -15.91 14.93
C ILE A 167 -11.47 -15.43 16.28
N THR A 168 -12.55 -16.05 16.76
CA THR A 168 -13.00 -15.91 18.15
C THR A 168 -12.03 -16.62 19.11
N PRO A 169 -11.98 -16.28 20.42
CA PRO A 169 -11.07 -16.91 21.38
C PRO A 169 -11.20 -18.45 21.48
N ALA A 170 -12.40 -19.00 21.27
CA ALA A 170 -12.61 -20.45 21.20
C ALA A 170 -11.90 -21.08 19.98
N LEU A 171 -11.98 -20.42 18.82
CA LEU A 171 -11.31 -20.84 17.60
C LEU A 171 -9.79 -20.68 17.71
N GLU A 172 -9.32 -19.63 18.38
CA GLU A 172 -7.90 -19.47 18.71
C GLU A 172 -7.39 -20.61 19.60
N LYS A 173 -8.15 -21.02 20.62
CA LYS A 173 -7.80 -22.15 21.49
C LYS A 173 -7.71 -23.46 20.70
N GLN A 174 -8.61 -23.69 19.74
CA GLN A 174 -8.56 -24.84 18.84
C GLN A 174 -7.33 -24.79 17.92
N LEU A 175 -7.05 -23.65 17.30
CA LEU A 175 -5.85 -23.44 16.45
C LEU A 175 -4.54 -23.52 17.22
N ARG A 176 -4.52 -23.22 18.53
CA ARG A 176 -3.35 -23.40 19.41
C ARG A 176 -3.06 -24.85 19.77
N SER A 177 -3.96 -25.80 19.48
CA SER A 177 -3.70 -27.22 19.64
C SER A 177 -2.44 -27.65 18.87
N ARG A 178 -1.67 -28.55 19.50
CA ARG A 178 -0.50 -29.22 18.91
C ARG A 178 -0.78 -30.70 18.58
N LYS A 179 -2.03 -31.16 18.72
CA LYS A 179 -2.43 -32.52 18.31
C LYS A 179 -2.19 -32.65 16.81
N LYS A 180 -1.32 -33.60 16.41
CA LYS A 180 -1.15 -33.96 15.01
C LYS A 180 -2.17 -35.04 14.64
N THR A 181 -2.67 -35.02 13.41
CA THR A 181 -3.55 -36.08 12.88
C THR A 181 -2.76 -37.34 12.51
N SER A 182 -1.48 -37.22 12.15
CA SER A 182 -0.57 -38.35 11.91
C SER A 182 0.86 -38.05 12.41
N LYS A 183 1.70 -39.07 12.59
CA LYS A 183 3.13 -38.87 12.95
C LYS A 183 3.90 -38.12 11.84
N ALA A 184 3.57 -38.41 10.58
CA ALA A 184 4.23 -37.88 9.38
C ALA A 184 3.62 -36.57 8.86
N GLN A 185 2.61 -36.00 9.54
CA GLN A 185 1.77 -34.93 9.01
C GLN A 185 2.57 -33.77 8.41
N THR A 186 2.32 -33.45 7.13
CA THR A 186 3.06 -32.42 6.38
C THR A 186 2.73 -31.00 6.87
N GLU A 187 3.47 -29.98 6.42
CA GLU A 187 3.08 -28.58 6.67
C GLU A 187 1.78 -28.24 5.90
N ASP A 188 1.60 -28.71 4.66
CA ASP A 188 0.37 -28.54 3.88
C ASP A 188 -0.87 -29.15 4.53
N GLU A 189 -0.78 -30.38 5.03
CA GLU A 189 -1.87 -31.01 5.78
C GLU A 189 -2.27 -30.21 7.02
N ARG A 190 -1.31 -29.54 7.68
CA ARG A 190 -1.60 -28.61 8.80
C ARG A 190 -2.20 -27.30 8.33
N TRP A 191 -1.82 -26.79 7.14
CA TRP A 191 -2.48 -25.63 6.55
C TRP A 191 -3.93 -25.94 6.22
N GLN A 192 -4.18 -27.09 5.59
CA GLN A 192 -5.51 -27.58 5.30
C GLN A 192 -6.33 -27.84 6.58
N GLU A 193 -5.71 -28.37 7.63
CA GLU A 193 -6.36 -28.51 8.95
C GLU A 193 -6.76 -27.15 9.53
N ILE A 194 -5.89 -26.13 9.47
CA ILE A 194 -6.23 -24.75 9.84
C ILE A 194 -7.40 -24.23 9.01
N TYR A 195 -7.40 -24.45 7.69
CA TYR A 195 -8.49 -24.02 6.82
C TYR A 195 -9.81 -24.70 7.20
N ARG A 196 -9.83 -26.03 7.43
CA ARG A 196 -11.03 -26.78 7.91
C ARG A 196 -11.52 -26.30 9.28
N ILE A 197 -10.61 -25.86 10.16
CA ILE A 197 -10.99 -25.27 11.46
C ILE A 197 -11.65 -23.90 11.26
N LEU A 198 -11.10 -23.06 10.38
CA LEU A 198 -11.64 -21.72 10.10
C LEU A 198 -12.95 -21.75 9.30
N PHE A 199 -13.09 -22.70 8.37
CA PHE A 199 -14.18 -22.80 7.40
C PHE A 199 -14.70 -24.25 7.31
N PRO A 200 -15.48 -24.75 8.30
CA PRO A 200 -15.78 -26.18 8.43
C PRO A 200 -16.69 -26.80 7.36
N MET A 201 -17.33 -25.98 6.53
CA MET A 201 -18.28 -26.40 5.48
C MET A 201 -17.75 -26.15 4.06
N GLU A 202 -16.50 -25.69 3.93
CA GLU A 202 -15.92 -25.22 2.67
C GLU A 202 -14.95 -26.24 2.06
N ILE A 203 -14.88 -26.27 0.72
CA ILE A 203 -13.86 -27.03 0.00
C ILE A 203 -12.50 -26.42 0.33
N VAL A 204 -11.53 -27.26 0.69
CA VAL A 204 -10.19 -26.81 1.07
C VAL A 204 -9.38 -26.48 -0.19
N PRO A 205 -8.94 -25.22 -0.40
CA PRO A 205 -8.17 -24.83 -1.57
C PRO A 205 -6.69 -25.21 -1.41
N SER A 206 -5.91 -24.99 -2.47
CA SER A 206 -4.45 -25.05 -2.39
C SER A 206 -3.91 -24.09 -1.33
N SER A 207 -3.03 -24.64 -0.49
CA SER A 207 -2.24 -23.96 0.54
C SER A 207 -1.22 -22.96 -0.02
N ALA A 208 -0.81 -23.15 -1.28
CA ALA A 208 0.23 -22.39 -1.95
C ALA A 208 -0.09 -20.89 -2.07
N PHE A 209 0.92 -20.05 -1.86
CA PHE A 209 0.84 -18.61 -2.09
C PHE A 209 0.79 -18.29 -3.58
N GLU A 210 -0.40 -17.93 -4.08
CA GLU A 210 -0.49 -17.14 -5.30
C GLU A 210 -0.11 -15.69 -4.99
N PRO A 211 0.84 -15.09 -5.73
CA PRO A 211 0.99 -13.64 -5.77
C PRO A 211 -0.33 -12.97 -6.11
N VAL A 212 -0.53 -11.75 -5.61
CA VAL A 212 -1.43 -10.83 -6.30
C VAL A 212 -0.81 -10.57 -7.68
N GLN A 213 -1.47 -11.05 -8.72
CA GLN A 213 -1.19 -10.56 -10.06
C GLN A 213 -1.65 -9.10 -10.10
N ASP A 214 -0.75 -8.19 -10.47
CA ASP A 214 -1.08 -6.80 -10.80
C ASP A 214 -1.73 -6.72 -12.19
N GLU A 215 -2.74 -7.58 -12.42
CA GLU A 215 -3.71 -7.36 -13.49
C GLU A 215 -4.47 -6.08 -13.12
N ALA A 216 -4.01 -4.93 -13.65
CA ALA A 216 -4.71 -3.66 -13.55
C ALA A 216 -6.17 -3.91 -13.96
N ILE A 217 -7.10 -3.76 -13.01
CA ILE A 217 -8.34 -4.56 -13.01
C ILE A 217 -9.19 -4.25 -14.26
N GLN A 218 -9.05 -5.08 -15.30
CA GLN A 218 -9.84 -5.01 -16.55
C GLN A 218 -11.27 -5.53 -16.33
N SER A 219 -11.90 -5.07 -15.25
CA SER A 219 -13.35 -4.98 -15.17
C SER A 219 -13.84 -4.15 -16.37
N PRO A 220 -14.95 -4.51 -17.02
CA PRO A 220 -15.55 -3.67 -18.08
C PRO A 220 -15.67 -2.21 -17.66
N ALA A 221 -16.10 -1.94 -16.42
CA ALA A 221 -16.20 -0.59 -15.87
C ALA A 221 -14.86 0.18 -15.82
N SER A 222 -13.71 -0.51 -15.68
CA SER A 222 -12.40 0.15 -15.71
C SER A 222 -11.96 0.47 -17.15
N PHE A 223 -12.32 -0.38 -18.11
CA PHE A 223 -12.11 -0.10 -19.53
C PHE A 223 -13.03 1.04 -20.02
N GLU A 224 -14.30 1.03 -19.60
CA GLU A 224 -15.27 2.10 -19.84
C GLU A 224 -14.82 3.44 -19.24
N LEU A 225 -14.32 3.45 -18.00
CA LEU A 225 -13.76 4.65 -17.37
C LEU A 225 -12.52 5.17 -18.09
N SER A 226 -11.61 4.28 -18.51
CA SER A 226 -10.41 4.66 -19.28
C SER A 226 -10.79 5.26 -20.64
N ASN A 227 -11.71 4.61 -21.36
CA ASN A 227 -12.23 5.08 -22.65
C ASN A 227 -13.00 6.41 -22.52
N TYR A 228 -13.72 6.61 -21.40
CA TYR A 228 -14.37 7.87 -21.08
C TYR A 228 -13.37 8.97 -20.70
N GLU A 229 -12.27 8.66 -20.01
CA GLU A 229 -11.19 9.62 -19.78
C GLU A 229 -10.54 10.02 -21.11
N GLU A 230 -10.16 9.06 -21.96
CA GLU A 230 -9.55 9.30 -23.27
C GLU A 230 -10.47 10.16 -24.16
N TYR A 231 -11.76 9.85 -24.23
CA TYR A 231 -12.78 10.67 -24.90
C TYR A 231 -12.86 12.09 -24.33
N SER A 232 -12.92 12.22 -23.00
CA SER A 232 -12.98 13.51 -22.32
C SER A 232 -11.73 14.37 -22.56
N ARG A 233 -10.54 13.75 -22.62
CA ARG A 233 -9.27 14.42 -22.92
C ARG A 233 -9.20 14.94 -24.36
N HIS A 234 -9.91 14.32 -25.30
CA HIS A 234 -9.99 14.77 -26.69
C HIS A 234 -11.09 15.82 -26.92
N GLU A 235 -12.29 15.65 -26.36
CA GLU A 235 -13.42 16.54 -26.64
C GLU A 235 -13.50 17.77 -25.75
N LEU A 236 -13.13 17.69 -24.46
CA LEU A 236 -13.18 18.87 -23.58
C LEU A 236 -12.31 20.05 -24.10
N PRO A 237 -11.09 19.85 -24.62
CA PRO A 237 -10.32 20.94 -25.21
C PRO A 237 -10.97 21.54 -26.47
N ARG A 238 -11.76 20.78 -27.23
CA ARG A 238 -12.43 21.26 -28.46
C ARG A 238 -13.64 22.13 -28.09
N VAL A 239 -14.51 21.62 -27.22
CA VAL A 239 -15.67 22.34 -26.69
C VAL A 239 -15.22 23.60 -25.95
N PHE A 240 -14.19 23.51 -25.11
CA PHE A 240 -13.65 24.65 -24.38
C PHE A 240 -13.08 25.74 -25.30
N ARG A 241 -12.31 25.38 -26.34
CA ARG A 241 -11.80 26.36 -27.32
C ARG A 241 -12.93 27.10 -28.03
N SER A 242 -13.91 26.37 -28.58
CA SER A 242 -15.02 26.98 -29.31
C SER A 242 -15.85 27.92 -28.42
N ALA A 243 -16.08 27.55 -27.16
CA ALA A 243 -16.74 28.42 -26.17
C ALA A 243 -15.88 29.66 -25.83
N LEU A 244 -14.57 29.49 -25.64
CA LEU A 244 -13.64 30.57 -25.33
C LEU A 244 -13.50 31.56 -26.49
N GLU A 245 -13.34 31.07 -27.72
CA GLU A 245 -13.29 31.86 -28.96
C GLU A 245 -14.58 32.67 -29.14
N THR A 246 -15.74 32.07 -28.91
CA THR A 246 -17.04 32.76 -28.93
C THR A 246 -17.11 33.89 -27.89
N VAL A 247 -16.65 33.65 -26.66
CA VAL A 247 -16.62 34.68 -25.60
C VAL A 247 -15.64 35.80 -25.92
N ILE A 248 -14.46 35.48 -26.45
CA ILE A 248 -13.45 36.48 -26.86
C ILE A 248 -13.99 37.37 -27.98
N ASN A 249 -14.56 36.78 -29.03
CA ASN A 249 -15.10 37.53 -30.17
C ASN A 249 -16.25 38.47 -29.73
N ASN A 250 -17.18 37.97 -28.90
CA ASN A 250 -18.27 38.78 -28.36
C ASN A 250 -17.79 39.93 -27.46
N ALA A 251 -16.65 39.77 -26.78
CA ALA A 251 -16.05 40.83 -25.96
C ALA A 251 -15.21 41.83 -26.77
N ALA A 252 -14.61 41.41 -27.90
CA ALA A 252 -13.79 42.25 -28.76
C ALA A 252 -14.64 43.18 -29.64
N GLN A 253 -15.73 42.68 -30.23
CA GLN A 253 -16.62 43.42 -31.13
C GLN A 253 -17.03 44.84 -30.66
N PRO A 254 -17.52 45.07 -29.42
CA PRO A 254 -17.87 46.43 -28.98
C PRO A 254 -16.66 47.36 -28.86
N LEU A 255 -15.46 46.84 -28.56
CA LEU A 255 -14.23 47.63 -28.53
C LEU A 255 -13.76 47.99 -29.94
N GLU A 256 -13.86 47.06 -30.89
CA GLU A 256 -13.59 47.30 -32.32
C GLU A 256 -14.51 48.39 -32.89
N GLU A 257 -15.81 48.36 -32.56
CA GLU A 257 -16.79 49.37 -32.98
C GLU A 257 -16.53 50.74 -32.34
N GLN A 258 -16.12 50.77 -31.07
CA GLN A 258 -15.75 52.01 -30.38
C GLN A 258 -14.49 52.63 -31.00
N VAL A 259 -13.44 51.85 -31.27
CA VAL A 259 -12.22 52.34 -31.92
C VAL A 259 -12.51 52.80 -33.35
N ARG A 260 -13.38 52.10 -34.08
CA ARG A 260 -13.82 52.50 -35.43
C ARG A 260 -14.55 53.83 -35.43
N SER A 261 -15.49 54.05 -34.50
CA SER A 261 -16.22 55.33 -34.41
C SER A 261 -15.32 56.48 -33.96
N GLN A 262 -14.37 56.25 -33.03
CA GLN A 262 -13.36 57.23 -32.65
C GLN A 262 -12.45 57.63 -33.82
N LEU A 263 -11.99 56.67 -34.63
CA LEU A 263 -11.20 56.96 -35.83
C LEU A 263 -11.97 57.79 -36.87
N VAL A 264 -13.27 57.55 -37.04
CA VAL A 264 -14.12 58.37 -37.93
C VAL A 264 -14.25 59.80 -37.40
N SER A 265 -14.46 59.98 -36.09
CA SER A 265 -14.50 61.31 -35.44
C SER A 265 -13.19 62.07 -35.65
N MET A 266 -12.04 61.43 -35.35
CA MET A 266 -10.71 62.03 -35.52
C MET A 266 -10.41 62.41 -36.97
N ILE A 267 -10.92 61.67 -37.96
CA ILE A 267 -10.74 62.00 -39.38
C ILE A 267 -11.63 63.19 -39.78
N GLN A 268 -12.83 63.32 -39.21
CA GLN A 268 -13.72 64.47 -39.42
C GLN A 268 -13.18 65.73 -38.74
N GLU A 269 -12.70 65.63 -37.50
CA GLU A 269 -12.02 66.69 -36.74
C GLU A 269 -10.71 67.18 -37.40
N CYS A 270 -10.18 66.46 -38.39
CA CYS A 270 -9.04 66.86 -39.22
C CYS A 270 -9.42 67.41 -40.61
N GLN A 271 -10.71 67.60 -40.90
CA GLN A 271 -11.22 68.10 -42.20
C GLN A 271 -11.95 69.44 -42.12
N ASP A 272 -12.27 69.92 -40.91
CA ASP A 272 -12.75 71.27 -40.59
C ASP A 272 -11.60 72.25 -40.29
#